data_AF-A0A957Y8N2-F1
#
_entry.id   AF-A0A957Y8N2-F1
#
_cell.length_a   1.000
_cell.length_b   1.000
_cell.length_c   1.000
_cell.angle_alpha   90.00
_cell.angle_beta   90.00
_cell.angle_gamma   90.00
#
_symmetry.space_group_name_H-M   'P 1'
#
loop_
_entity.id
_entity.type
_entity.pdbx_description
1 polymer ?
#
loop_
_entity_poly.entity_id
_entity_poly.type
_entity_poly.pdbx_seq_one_letter_code
_entity_poly.pdbx_strand_id
1 'polypeptide(L)'
;MDQKLLDLYSDYLITSFSLATATGLSNLVDNAYSHDQITRFLGKERYDQKKYWQTIKLTVRQVERDDGVVLVDDTIEEKPYTDENE
;
A
#
# COMPACT_ATOMS: atom_id res chain seq x y z
N MET A 1 -4.45 13.43 -2.21
CA MET A 1 -3.66 12.23 -1.88
C MET A 1 -2.39 12.31 -2.71
N ASP A 2 -1.22 12.00 -2.16
CA ASP A 2 -0.05 11.80 -3.03
C ASP A 2 -0.16 10.38 -3.59
N GLN A 3 -0.97 10.25 -4.64
CA GLN A 3 -1.30 8.96 -5.25
C GLN A 3 -0.02 8.22 -5.70
N LYS A 4 0.95 8.97 -6.22
CA LYS A 4 2.22 8.43 -6.68
C LYS A 4 3.02 7.80 -5.54
N LEU A 5 3.09 8.47 -4.39
CA LEU A 5 3.81 7.94 -3.23
C LEU A 5 3.08 6.74 -2.61
N LEU A 6 1.74 6.73 -2.63
CA LEU A 6 0.95 5.58 -2.21
C LEU A 6 1.22 4.37 -3.12
N ASP A 7 1.08 4.54 -4.42
CA ASP A 7 1.29 3.48 -5.41
C ASP A 7 2.72 2.93 -5.31
N LEU A 8 3.72 3.82 -5.25
CA LEU A 8 5.13 3.45 -5.06
C LEU A 8 5.37 2.65 -3.76
N TYR A 9 4.78 3.10 -2.65
CA TYR A 9 4.94 2.42 -1.36
C TYR A 9 4.24 1.05 -1.36
N SER A 10 3.06 0.94 -1.97
CA SER A 10 2.37 -0.32 -2.17
C SER A 10 3.18 -1.29 -3.03
N ASP A 11 3.71 -0.83 -4.16
CA ASP A 11 4.58 -1.64 -5.03
C ASP A 11 5.85 -2.10 -4.28
N TYR A 12 6.44 -1.21 -3.49
CA TYR A 12 7.59 -1.55 -2.64
C TYR A 12 7.25 -2.65 -1.63
N LEU A 13 6.09 -2.60 -0.97
CA LEU A 13 5.65 -3.63 -0.02
C LEU A 13 5.37 -4.97 -0.70
N ILE A 14 4.77 -4.96 -1.89
CA ILE A 14 4.45 -6.18 -2.66
C ILE A 14 5.72 -6.86 -3.18
N THR A 15 6.73 -6.08 -3.57
CA THR A 15 7.96 -6.58 -4.20
C THR A 15 9.11 -6.83 -3.22
N SER A 16 9.01 -6.35 -1.98
CA SER A 16 10.05 -6.52 -0.96
C SER A 16 9.91 -7.85 -0.22
N PHE A 17 10.91 -8.71 -0.34
CA PHE A 17 11.01 -9.97 0.41
C PHE A 17 11.73 -9.83 1.76
N SER A 18 12.39 -8.69 1.98
CA SER A 18 13.12 -8.35 3.21
C SER A 18 12.38 -7.30 4.04
N LEU A 19 12.98 -6.88 5.15
CA LEU A 19 12.45 -5.79 5.98
C LEU A 19 12.20 -4.52 5.13
N ALA A 20 10.94 -4.13 5.03
CA ALA A 20 10.53 -2.89 4.38
C ALA A 20 10.80 -1.72 5.32
N THR A 21 11.70 -0.82 4.91
CA THR A 21 12.01 0.40 5.69
C THR A 21 11.90 1.62 4.78
N ALA A 22 11.50 2.76 5.35
CA ALA A 22 11.45 3.99 4.56
C ALA A 22 12.85 4.44 4.08
N THR A 23 13.92 4.09 4.79
CA THR A 23 15.30 4.33 4.34
C THR A 23 15.64 3.42 3.17
N GLY A 24 15.21 2.16 3.23
CA GLY A 24 15.31 1.21 2.13
C GLY A 24 14.62 1.70 0.88
N LEU A 25 13.38 2.17 0.99
CA LEU A 25 12.65 2.77 -0.13
C LEU A 25 13.33 4.04 -0.66
N SER A 26 13.75 4.97 0.21
CA SER A 26 14.48 6.18 -0.17
C SER A 26 15.72 5.84 -1.00
N ASN A 27 16.51 4.87 -0.56
CA ASN A 27 17.70 4.41 -1.28
C ASN A 27 17.34 3.72 -2.60
N LEU A 28 16.27 2.93 -2.64
CA LEU A 28 15.82 2.22 -3.84
C LEU A 28 15.43 3.17 -4.98
N VAL A 29 14.89 4.34 -4.65
CA VAL A 29 14.49 5.37 -5.62
C VAL A 29 15.51 6.50 -5.77
N ASP A 30 16.79 6.23 -5.46
CA ASP A 30 17.90 7.20 -5.57
C ASP A 30 17.62 8.53 -4.83
N ASN A 31 16.96 8.45 -3.67
CA ASN A 31 16.52 9.57 -2.85
C ASN A 31 15.55 10.54 -3.55
N ALA A 32 14.83 10.10 -4.59
CA ALA A 32 13.73 10.86 -5.19
C ALA A 32 12.62 11.21 -4.17
N TYR A 33 12.46 10.34 -3.16
CA TYR A 33 11.71 10.62 -1.94
C TYR A 33 12.61 10.36 -0.74
N SER A 34 12.76 11.33 0.16
CA SER A 34 13.55 11.14 1.37
C SER A 34 12.84 10.24 2.37
N HIS A 35 13.60 9.56 3.24
CA HIS A 35 13.07 8.80 4.37
C HIS A 35 12.05 9.61 5.19
N ASP A 36 12.34 10.89 5.45
CA ASP A 36 11.45 11.78 6.21
C ASP A 36 10.13 12.06 5.48
N GLN A 37 10.16 12.20 4.15
CA GLN A 37 8.94 12.38 3.36
C GLN A 37 8.05 11.14 3.42
N ILE A 38 8.66 9.96 3.36
CA ILE A 38 7.96 8.67 3.46
C ILE A 38 7.39 8.50 4.87
N THR A 39 8.19 8.72 5.92
CA THR A 39 7.73 8.64 7.31
C THR A 39 6.59 9.62 7.60
N ARG A 40 6.71 10.87 7.12
CA ARG A 40 5.62 11.86 7.24
C ARG A 40 4.38 11.45 6.47
N PHE A 41 4.52 10.78 5.32
CA PHE A 41 3.39 10.25 4.57
C PHE A 41 2.67 9.13 5.34
N LEU A 42 3.43 8.19 5.93
CA LEU A 42 2.88 7.08 6.72
C LEU A 42 2.26 7.54 8.04
N GLY A 43 2.76 8.63 8.64
CA GLY A 43 2.23 9.23 9.86
C GLY A 43 0.96 10.06 9.66
N LYS A 44 0.40 10.14 8.46
CA LYS A 44 -0.89 10.82 8.21
C LYS A 44 -2.06 10.00 8.78
N GLU A 45 -3.21 10.63 8.87
CA GLU A 45 -4.45 9.98 9.29
C GLU A 45 -4.72 8.70 8.49
N ARG A 46 -5.21 7.66 9.19
CA ARG A 46 -5.58 6.38 8.58
C ARG A 46 -6.64 6.62 7.50
N TYR A 47 -6.51 5.88 6.40
CA TYR A 47 -7.49 5.91 5.33
C TYR A 47 -8.80 5.25 5.80
N ASP A 48 -9.91 5.95 5.64
CA ASP A 48 -11.24 5.36 5.87
C ASP A 48 -11.67 4.51 4.65
N GLN A 49 -12.65 3.62 4.87
CA GLN A 49 -13.19 2.75 3.82
C GLN A 49 -13.73 3.52 2.62
N LYS A 50 -14.29 4.71 2.85
CA LYS A 50 -14.85 5.56 1.78
C LYS A 50 -13.77 6.03 0.83
N LYS A 51 -12.64 6.50 1.36
CA LYS A 51 -11.50 7.01 0.58
C LYS A 51 -10.76 5.87 -0.11
N TYR A 52 -10.65 4.71 0.54
CA TYR A 52 -10.15 3.49 -0.10
C TYR A 52 -11.01 3.11 -1.32
N TRP A 53 -12.33 3.02 -1.17
CA TRP A 53 -13.24 2.72 -2.28
C TRP A 53 -13.10 3.71 -3.43
N GLN A 54 -13.05 5.02 -3.13
CA GLN A 54 -12.84 6.05 -4.16
C GLN A 54 -11.54 5.88 -4.95
N THR A 55 -10.51 5.33 -4.31
CA THR A 55 -9.20 5.08 -4.93
C THR A 55 -9.25 3.89 -5.88
N ILE A 56 -9.76 2.74 -5.41
CA ILE A 56 -9.76 1.50 -6.20
C ILE A 56 -10.87 1.44 -7.26
N LYS A 57 -11.92 2.26 -7.12
CA LYS A 57 -13.11 2.20 -7.97
C LYS A 57 -12.77 2.32 -9.45
N LEU A 58 -11.84 3.19 -9.83
CA LEU A 58 -11.45 3.35 -11.24
C LEU A 58 -10.86 2.05 -11.80
N THR A 59 -9.97 1.39 -11.06
CA THR A 59 -9.39 0.09 -11.41
C THR A 59 -10.47 -0.98 -11.51
N VAL A 60 -11.39 -1.03 -10.55
CA VAL A 60 -12.53 -1.98 -10.57
C VAL A 60 -13.41 -1.78 -11.81
N ARG A 61 -13.70 -0.52 -12.20
CA ARG A 61 -14.51 -0.22 -13.39
C ARG A 61 -13.84 -0.67 -14.70
N GLN A 62 -12.51 -0.75 -14.76
CA GLN A 62 -11.79 -1.23 -15.95
C GLN A 62 -11.97 -2.73 -16.20
N VAL A 63 -12.26 -3.50 -15.16
CA VAL A 63 -12.43 -4.96 -15.21
C VAL A 63 -13.87 -5.39 -14.93
N GLU A 64 -14.80 -4.44 -14.90
CA GLU A 64 -16.20 -4.69 -14.57
C GLU A 64 -16.88 -5.58 -15.62
N ARG A 65 -17.66 -6.53 -15.14
CA ARG A 65 -18.51 -7.41 -15.94
C ARG A 65 -19.86 -7.58 -15.26
N ASP A 66 -20.90 -7.79 -16.05
CA ASP A 66 -22.27 -7.99 -15.54
C ASP A 66 -22.41 -9.19 -14.59
N ASP A 67 -21.55 -10.21 -14.77
CA ASP A 67 -21.47 -11.42 -13.96
C ASP A 67 -20.33 -11.39 -12.92
N GLY A 68 -19.60 -10.28 -12.82
CA GLY A 68 -18.42 -10.12 -11.97
C GLY A 68 -18.77 -9.70 -10.55
N VAL A 69 -18.05 -10.25 -9.57
CA VAL A 69 -18.15 -9.85 -8.16
C VAL A 69 -16.76 -9.47 -7.66
N VAL A 70 -16.66 -8.38 -6.90
CA VAL A 70 -15.44 -7.98 -6.19
C VAL A 70 -15.62 -8.29 -4.70
N LEU A 71 -14.72 -9.11 -4.17
CA LEU A 71 -14.63 -9.42 -2.74
C LEU A 71 -13.40 -8.71 -2.19
N VAL A 72 -13.60 -7.93 -1.12
CA VAL A 72 -12.52 -7.33 -0.34
C VAL A 72 -12.62 -7.96 1.04
N ASP A 73 -11.63 -8.75 1.38
CA ASP A 73 -11.51 -9.37 2.71
C ASP A 73 -10.35 -8.70 3.46
N ASP A 74 -10.51 -8.52 4.76
CA ASP A 74 -9.50 -7.91 5.66
C ASP A 74 -8.76 -9.00 6.46
N THR A 75 -8.70 -10.21 5.91
CA THR A 75 -8.02 -11.35 6.53
C THR A 75 -6.52 -11.18 6.43
N ILE A 76 -5.86 -11.15 7.58
CA ILE A 76 -4.41 -11.22 7.69
C ILE A 76 -4.03 -12.69 7.65
N GLU A 77 -3.39 -13.12 6.57
CA GLU A 77 -2.73 -14.42 6.52
C GLU A 77 -1.41 -14.36 7.31
N GLU A 78 -1.26 -15.22 8.31
CA GLU A 78 -0.02 -15.31 9.08
C GLU A 78 1.15 -15.65 8.17
N LYS A 79 2.26 -14.90 8.31
CA LYS A 79 3.49 -15.29 7.63
C LYS A 79 4.05 -16.51 8.36
N PRO A 80 4.46 -17.58 7.65
CA PRO A 80 4.95 -18.82 8.28
C PRO A 80 6.14 -18.67 9.23
N TYR A 81 6.78 -17.49 9.26
CA TYR A 81 8.01 -17.19 9.97
C TYR A 81 7.94 -15.85 10.73
N THR A 82 6.75 -15.30 10.99
CA THR A 82 6.62 -14.03 11.74
C THR A 82 5.32 -14.01 12.53
N ASP A 83 5.43 -13.82 13.84
CA ASP A 83 4.29 -13.59 14.73
C ASP A 83 3.77 -12.15 14.59
N GLU A 84 2.49 -11.93 14.92
CA GLU A 84 1.94 -10.58 15.05
C GLU A 84 2.72 -9.79 16.11
N ASN A 85 3.00 -8.52 15.83
CA ASN A 85 3.50 -7.62 16.88
C ASN A 85 2.33 -7.21 17.79
N GLU A 86 2.53 -7.31 19.11
CA GLU A 86 1.61 -6.76 20.14
C GLU A 86 1.34 -5.25 19.97
#